data_AF-A0A239M5K4-F1
#
_entry.id   AF-A0A239M5K4-F1
#
_cell.length_a   1.000
_cell.length_b   1.000
_cell.length_c   1.000
_cell.angle_alpha   90.00
_cell.angle_beta   90.00
_cell.angle_gamma   90.00
#
_symmetry.space_group_name_H-M   'P 1'
#
loop_
_entity.id
_entity.type
_entity.pdbx_description
1 polymer ?
#
loop_
_entity_poly.entity_id
_entity_poly.type
_entity_poly.pdbx_seq_one_letter_code
_entity_poly.pdbx_strand_id
1 'polypeptide(L)'
;MAKLTGRAKGGAALAASMTPKERKARATKAAEARWSGDVKKATHGADDHPLKIGDIEIPCYVLEDETRVLSHRGMVTGMGMAWGSRGSGGGGGVGLAGFLNGSRLSPFVSKELLAVVDNPIRFRHTSGGGIAFGYPATILADLCDLVLAARKAGALQKQQEHIADRCEILVRGFARVGIIALVDEATGFQYDRTRNSLARILEAFVAKELQPWVKTFPDEYYAQLFRLRGLTYAADSVKRPQYFGTLTNDIVYKRLAPGVLDELKKVIPKTEAGRRKAALSQALTKNVGYPKLREHLGATVAYMTVSKDYPDFMEKLNKYRPRYGEQYVLPFDYEPEKDDGKGL
;
A
#
# COMPACT_ATOMS: atom_id res chain seq x y z
N MET A 1 0.09 19.65 -42.67
CA MET A 1 0.13 18.17 -42.51
C MET A 1 1.48 17.66 -43.00
N ALA A 2 2.20 16.89 -42.18
CA ALA A 2 3.56 16.45 -42.52
C ALA A 2 3.54 15.51 -43.74
N LYS A 3 4.32 15.84 -44.78
CA LYS A 3 4.41 15.09 -46.03
C LYS A 3 5.15 13.76 -45.75
N LEU A 4 4.45 12.63 -45.83
CA LEU A 4 5.05 11.30 -45.63
C LEU A 4 6.09 11.01 -46.72
N THR A 5 7.34 10.74 -46.33
CA THR A 5 8.44 10.44 -47.25
C THR A 5 8.98 9.01 -47.07
N GLY A 6 9.59 8.46 -48.13
CA GLY A 6 10.25 7.16 -48.10
C GLY A 6 9.33 5.96 -47.81
N ARG A 7 9.83 4.99 -47.04
CA ARG A 7 9.15 3.72 -46.68
C ARG A 7 7.77 3.94 -46.02
N ALA A 8 7.54 5.09 -45.40
CA ALA A 8 6.27 5.44 -44.78
C ALA A 8 5.13 5.64 -45.81
N LYS A 9 5.44 6.09 -47.03
CA LYS A 9 4.46 6.29 -48.11
C LYS A 9 3.95 4.97 -48.67
N GLY A 10 4.87 4.00 -48.84
CA GLY A 10 4.52 2.64 -49.26
C GLY A 10 3.74 1.87 -48.19
N GLY A 11 4.07 2.06 -46.91
CA GLY A 11 3.31 1.49 -45.79
C GLY A 11 1.88 2.02 -45.70
N ALA A 12 1.68 3.33 -45.90
CA ALA A 12 0.36 3.96 -45.88
C ALA A 12 -0.52 3.56 -47.08
N ALA A 13 0.06 3.52 -48.29
CA ALA A 13 -0.65 3.09 -49.50
C ALA A 13 -1.11 1.63 -49.41
N LEU A 14 -0.24 0.75 -48.90
CA LEU A 14 -0.55 -0.67 -48.71
C LEU A 14 -1.52 -0.93 -47.55
N ALA A 15 -1.57 -0.05 -46.54
CA ALA A 15 -2.55 -0.15 -45.45
C ALA A 15 -3.95 0.32 -45.91
N ALA A 16 -4.02 1.30 -46.82
CA ALA A 16 -5.25 1.79 -47.40
C ALA A 16 -5.88 0.78 -48.39
N SER A 17 -5.07 -0.01 -49.09
CA SER A 17 -5.54 -1.01 -50.06
C SER A 17 -5.97 -2.36 -49.46
N MET A 18 -5.85 -2.54 -48.14
CA MET A 18 -6.17 -3.80 -47.46
C MET A 18 -7.54 -3.78 -46.80
N THR A 19 -8.25 -4.90 -46.89
CA THR A 19 -9.49 -5.13 -46.14
C THR A 19 -9.23 -5.20 -44.62
N PRO A 20 -10.25 -4.98 -43.76
CA PRO A 20 -10.09 -5.10 -42.32
C PRO A 20 -9.54 -6.47 -41.87
N LYS A 21 -9.92 -7.56 -42.57
CA LYS A 21 -9.45 -8.92 -42.29
C LYS A 21 -7.97 -9.10 -42.61
N GLU A 22 -7.50 -8.54 -43.73
CA GLU A 22 -6.09 -8.59 -44.15
C GLU A 22 -5.21 -7.69 -43.28
N ARG A 23 -5.71 -6.51 -42.86
CA ARG A 23 -5.03 -5.66 -41.88
C ARG A 23 -4.82 -6.38 -40.54
N LYS A 24 -5.85 -7.09 -40.06
CA LYS A 24 -5.77 -7.90 -38.83
C LYS A 24 -4.75 -9.02 -38.97
N ALA A 25 -4.80 -9.80 -40.04
CA ALA A 25 -3.86 -10.91 -40.29
C ALA A 25 -2.40 -10.43 -40.38
N ARG A 26 -2.16 -9.28 -41.01
CA ARG A 26 -0.83 -8.69 -41.11
C ARG A 26 -0.33 -8.10 -39.79
N ALA A 27 -1.21 -7.49 -38.99
CA ALA A 27 -0.86 -7.04 -37.64
C ALA A 27 -0.48 -8.23 -36.74
N THR A 28 -1.23 -9.34 -36.83
CA THR A 28 -0.90 -10.60 -36.16
C THR A 28 0.47 -11.13 -36.61
N LYS A 29 0.69 -11.26 -37.93
CA LYS A 29 1.95 -11.75 -38.48
C LYS A 29 3.15 -10.84 -38.18
N ALA A 30 2.94 -9.53 -38.13
CA ALA A 30 3.98 -8.56 -37.77
C ALA A 30 4.26 -8.53 -36.25
N ALA A 31 3.26 -8.80 -35.41
CA ALA A 31 3.44 -9.01 -33.97
C ALA A 31 4.20 -10.33 -33.73
N GLU A 32 3.81 -11.42 -34.38
CA GLU A 32 4.50 -12.72 -34.35
C GLU A 32 5.97 -12.60 -34.81
N ALA A 33 6.22 -11.93 -35.93
CA ALA A 33 7.57 -11.74 -36.48
C ALA A 33 8.42 -10.72 -35.71
N ARG A 34 7.82 -9.73 -35.03
CA ARG A 34 8.55 -8.83 -34.12
C ARG A 34 8.85 -9.47 -32.78
N TRP A 35 8.09 -10.49 -32.37
CA TRP A 35 8.08 -11.02 -31.00
C TRP A 35 8.45 -12.50 -30.89
N SER A 36 9.10 -13.06 -31.92
CA SER A 36 9.60 -14.43 -32.07
C SER A 36 10.76 -14.81 -31.13
N GLY A 37 10.68 -14.45 -29.85
CA GLY A 37 11.42 -15.11 -28.78
C GLY A 37 10.64 -16.32 -28.28
N ASP A 38 11.31 -17.21 -27.56
CA ASP A 38 10.71 -18.38 -26.93
C ASP A 38 9.60 -17.95 -25.94
N VAL A 39 8.33 -18.11 -26.32
CA VAL A 39 7.17 -17.71 -25.50
C VAL A 39 6.73 -18.93 -24.69
N LYS A 40 7.09 -18.92 -23.41
CA LYS A 40 6.78 -20.01 -22.48
C LYS A 40 5.31 -20.07 -22.13
N LYS A 41 4.82 -21.24 -21.71
CA LYS A 41 3.46 -21.43 -21.19
C LYS A 41 3.44 -21.50 -19.67
N ALA A 42 2.50 -20.81 -19.03
CA ALA A 42 2.21 -21.01 -17.61
C ALA A 42 1.43 -22.32 -17.41
N THR A 43 1.90 -23.13 -16.47
CA THR A 43 1.24 -24.37 -16.02
C THR A 43 0.39 -24.13 -14.77
N HIS A 44 0.80 -23.18 -13.93
CA HIS A 44 0.09 -22.81 -12.70
C HIS A 44 0.01 -21.29 -12.54
N GLY A 45 -0.94 -20.86 -11.72
CA GLY A 45 -1.20 -19.44 -11.44
C GLY A 45 -2.33 -18.87 -12.28
N ALA A 46 -3.07 -17.94 -11.68
CA ALA A 46 -4.17 -17.23 -12.31
C ALA A 46 -4.32 -15.84 -11.66
N ASP A 47 -4.90 -14.90 -12.40
CA ASP A 47 -5.03 -13.50 -11.98
C ASP A 47 -5.92 -13.35 -10.73
N ASP A 48 -6.79 -14.32 -10.45
CA ASP A 48 -7.69 -14.38 -9.30
C ASP A 48 -7.04 -14.93 -8.01
N HIS A 49 -5.83 -15.48 -8.13
CA HIS A 49 -5.03 -15.98 -7.01
C HIS A 49 -3.64 -15.32 -6.96
N PRO A 50 -3.56 -13.99 -6.78
CA PRO A 50 -2.29 -13.29 -6.66
C PRO A 50 -1.60 -13.59 -5.33
N LEU A 51 -0.28 -13.39 -5.30
CA LEU A 51 0.47 -13.28 -4.06
C LEU A 51 0.04 -12.01 -3.32
N LYS A 52 -0.64 -12.18 -2.18
CA LYS A 52 -1.10 -11.06 -1.34
C LYS A 52 -0.09 -10.74 -0.25
N ILE A 53 0.27 -9.47 -0.13
CA ILE A 53 1.19 -8.97 0.88
C ILE A 53 0.63 -7.68 1.48
N GLY A 54 -0.18 -7.80 2.54
CA GLY A 54 -1.01 -6.69 3.01
C GLY A 54 -1.98 -6.25 1.91
N ASP A 55 -2.00 -4.97 1.58
CA ASP A 55 -2.85 -4.41 0.51
C ASP A 55 -2.28 -4.62 -0.91
N ILE A 56 -1.10 -5.23 -1.03
CA ILE A 56 -0.42 -5.45 -2.31
C ILE A 56 -0.84 -6.80 -2.88
N GLU A 57 -1.26 -6.82 -4.15
CA GLU A 57 -1.54 -8.04 -4.91
C GLU A 57 -0.58 -8.15 -6.09
N ILE A 58 0.18 -9.25 -6.14
CA ILE A 58 1.14 -9.51 -7.22
C ILE A 58 0.73 -10.81 -7.93
N PRO A 59 0.18 -10.75 -9.16
CA PRO A 59 -0.08 -11.95 -9.94
C PRO A 59 1.21 -12.74 -10.16
N CYS A 60 1.15 -14.06 -9.93
CA CYS A 60 2.30 -14.95 -9.97
C CYS A 60 1.97 -16.26 -10.70
N TYR A 61 2.95 -16.82 -11.40
CA TYR A 61 2.78 -18.00 -12.25
C TYR A 61 3.96 -18.93 -12.14
N VAL A 62 3.74 -20.21 -12.45
CA VAL A 62 4.79 -21.19 -12.69
C VAL A 62 4.75 -21.57 -14.16
N LEU A 63 5.88 -21.47 -14.85
CA LEU A 63 6.02 -21.80 -16.26
C LEU A 63 6.26 -23.31 -16.46
N GLU A 64 6.21 -23.75 -17.72
CA GLU A 64 6.41 -25.16 -18.10
C GLU A 64 7.82 -25.70 -17.82
N ASP A 65 8.80 -24.81 -17.71
CA ASP A 65 10.18 -25.12 -17.27
C ASP A 65 10.37 -24.93 -15.76
N GLU A 66 9.26 -24.89 -15.01
CA GLU A 66 9.20 -24.65 -13.57
C GLU A 66 9.68 -23.25 -13.14
N THR A 67 9.96 -22.32 -14.07
CA THR A 67 10.33 -20.95 -13.68
C THR A 67 9.16 -20.30 -12.93
N ARG A 68 9.42 -19.80 -11.71
CA ARG A 68 8.46 -18.99 -10.95
C ARG A 68 8.56 -17.55 -11.39
N VAL A 69 7.45 -16.95 -11.80
CA VAL A 69 7.40 -15.61 -12.40
C VAL A 69 6.39 -14.73 -11.67
N LEU A 70 6.78 -13.49 -11.40
CA LEU A 70 5.89 -12.43 -10.95
C LEU A 70 5.54 -11.52 -12.12
N SER A 71 4.27 -11.10 -12.21
CA SER A 71 3.81 -10.17 -13.24
C SER A 71 4.58 -8.86 -13.17
N HIS A 72 5.04 -8.37 -14.32
CA HIS A 72 5.78 -7.11 -14.43
C HIS A 72 4.99 -5.96 -13.78
N ARG A 73 3.69 -5.86 -14.09
CA ARG A 73 2.83 -4.82 -13.52
C ARG A 73 2.69 -4.97 -12.01
N GLY A 74 2.41 -6.20 -11.55
CA GLY A 74 2.25 -6.50 -10.12
C GLY A 74 3.48 -6.14 -9.31
N MET A 75 4.68 -6.37 -9.85
CA MET A 75 5.94 -6.04 -9.19
C MET A 75 6.13 -4.52 -9.03
N VAL A 76 5.92 -3.75 -10.09
CA VAL A 76 6.06 -2.28 -10.04
C VAL A 76 5.06 -1.68 -9.06
N THR A 77 3.79 -2.10 -9.12
CA THR A 77 2.77 -1.61 -8.18
C THR A 77 3.02 -2.10 -6.75
N GLY A 78 3.51 -3.32 -6.58
CA GLY A 78 3.80 -3.91 -5.28
C GLY A 78 4.95 -3.21 -4.54
N MET A 79 5.93 -2.66 -5.26
CA MET A 79 6.97 -1.79 -4.68
C MET A 79 6.45 -0.40 -4.29
N GLY A 80 5.17 -0.09 -4.53
CA GLY A 80 4.59 1.23 -4.29
C GLY A 80 4.93 2.26 -5.36
N MET A 81 5.41 1.83 -6.53
CA MET A 81 5.68 2.72 -7.65
C MET A 81 4.43 2.92 -8.50
N ALA A 82 4.25 4.15 -9.01
CA ALA A 82 3.14 4.46 -9.91
C ALA A 82 3.33 3.77 -11.27
N TRP A 83 2.35 2.97 -11.69
CA TRP A 83 2.31 2.43 -13.04
C TRP A 83 1.82 3.51 -14.01
N GLY A 84 2.72 4.03 -14.85
CA GLY A 84 2.36 4.98 -15.89
C GLY A 84 1.50 4.34 -16.98
N SER A 85 0.36 4.95 -17.32
CA SER A 85 -0.58 4.47 -18.36
C SER A 85 -0.08 4.62 -19.82
N ARG A 86 1.24 4.65 -20.07
CA ARG A 86 1.81 4.76 -21.42
C ARG A 86 3.01 3.84 -21.61
N GLY A 87 2.75 2.54 -21.64
CA GLY A 87 3.71 1.52 -22.05
C GLY A 87 3.64 1.27 -23.56
N SER A 88 4.05 2.24 -24.38
CA SER A 88 4.63 2.09 -25.73
C SER A 88 4.77 3.48 -26.36
N GLY A 89 5.98 4.05 -26.32
CA GLY A 89 6.33 5.30 -26.99
C GLY A 89 6.10 6.58 -26.18
N GLY A 90 7.13 7.03 -25.47
CA GLY A 90 7.34 8.43 -25.12
C GLY A 90 6.52 9.00 -23.95
N GLY A 91 7.20 9.21 -22.82
CA GLY A 91 6.86 10.25 -21.84
C GLY A 91 6.06 9.82 -20.60
N GLY A 92 6.71 9.87 -19.43
CA GLY A 92 6.06 10.30 -18.19
C GLY A 92 5.76 9.26 -17.10
N GLY A 93 6.19 8.00 -17.21
CA GLY A 93 6.14 7.02 -16.12
C GLY A 93 7.47 6.29 -16.02
N VAL A 94 8.17 6.42 -14.90
CA VAL A 94 9.45 5.76 -14.69
C VAL A 94 9.17 4.28 -14.43
N GLY A 95 9.22 3.44 -15.46
CA GLY A 95 9.18 1.98 -15.29
C GLY A 95 10.32 1.49 -14.40
N LEU A 96 10.29 0.23 -13.98
CA LEU A 96 11.31 -0.37 -13.10
C LEU A 96 12.74 -0.06 -13.57
N ALA A 97 12.99 -0.18 -14.88
CA ALA A 97 14.27 0.16 -15.51
C ALA A 97 14.68 1.63 -15.27
N GLY A 98 13.75 2.58 -15.42
CA GLY A 98 14.03 4.00 -15.18
C GLY A 98 14.31 4.32 -13.71
N PHE A 99 13.72 3.57 -12.78
CA PHE A 99 13.96 3.74 -11.35
C PHE A 99 15.35 3.26 -10.97
N LEU A 100 15.73 2.08 -11.46
CA LEU A 100 17.07 1.52 -11.27
C LEU A 100 18.16 2.35 -11.95
N ASN A 101 17.87 2.91 -13.13
CA ASN A 101 18.80 3.80 -13.85
C ASN A 101 18.89 5.21 -13.26
N GLY A 102 18.16 5.51 -12.19
CA GLY A 102 18.32 6.77 -11.47
C GLY A 102 19.72 6.89 -10.86
N SER A 103 20.35 8.06 -10.99
CA SER A 103 21.76 8.29 -10.58
C SER A 103 22.10 7.95 -9.12
N ARG A 104 21.09 7.86 -8.26
CA ARG A 104 21.24 7.48 -6.84
C ARG A 104 21.21 5.97 -6.60
N LEU A 105 20.52 5.22 -7.46
CA LEU A 105 20.37 3.77 -7.35
C LEU A 105 21.30 3.02 -8.29
N SER A 106 21.65 3.62 -9.44
CA SER A 106 22.54 3.02 -10.43
C SER A 106 23.86 2.44 -9.87
N PRO A 107 24.50 3.01 -8.82
CA PRO A 107 25.70 2.41 -8.23
C PRO A 107 25.46 1.08 -7.51
N PHE A 108 24.21 0.79 -7.13
CA PHE A 108 23.81 -0.41 -6.39
C PHE A 108 23.19 -1.48 -7.30
N VAL A 109 22.94 -1.17 -8.58
CA VAL A 109 22.34 -2.13 -9.51
C VAL A 109 23.41 -3.02 -10.11
N SER A 110 23.26 -4.33 -9.93
CA SER A 110 24.13 -5.30 -10.59
C SER A 110 23.82 -5.38 -12.09
N LYS A 111 24.80 -5.81 -12.89
CA LYS A 111 24.62 -5.99 -14.34
C LYS A 111 23.60 -7.08 -14.63
N GLU A 112 23.57 -8.09 -13.77
CA GLU A 112 22.65 -9.23 -13.83
C GLU A 112 21.21 -8.75 -13.58
N LEU A 113 20.99 -7.91 -12.57
CA LEU A 113 19.67 -7.35 -12.27
C LEU A 113 19.17 -6.45 -13.40
N LEU A 114 20.04 -5.60 -13.97
CA LEU A 114 19.70 -4.79 -15.14
C LEU A 114 19.31 -5.66 -16.35
N ALA A 115 20.08 -6.70 -16.64
CA ALA A 115 19.81 -7.60 -17.76
C ALA A 115 18.43 -8.27 -17.63
N VAL A 116 18.04 -8.67 -16.41
CA VAL A 116 16.72 -9.26 -16.16
C VAL A 116 15.61 -8.21 -16.30
N VAL A 117 15.81 -7.00 -15.79
CA VAL A 117 14.80 -5.93 -15.85
C VAL A 117 14.56 -5.46 -17.30
N ASP A 118 15.62 -5.39 -18.10
CA ASP A 118 15.56 -5.00 -19.52
C ASP A 118 14.97 -6.11 -20.41
N ASN A 119 15.04 -7.37 -19.96
CA ASN A 119 14.56 -8.53 -20.71
C ASN A 119 13.51 -9.34 -19.92
N PRO A 120 12.29 -8.78 -19.71
CA PRO A 120 11.22 -9.52 -19.05
C PRO A 120 10.84 -10.80 -19.82
N ILE A 121 10.55 -11.85 -19.07
CA ILE A 121 10.12 -13.15 -19.60
C ILE A 121 8.75 -13.00 -20.25
N ARG A 122 8.65 -13.47 -21.49
CA ARG A 122 7.40 -13.54 -22.23
C ARG A 122 6.74 -14.89 -21.97
N PHE A 123 5.47 -14.87 -21.57
CA PHE A 123 4.74 -16.10 -21.34
C PHE A 123 3.25 -15.95 -21.68
N ARG A 124 2.55 -17.07 -21.82
CA ARG A 124 1.07 -17.12 -21.92
C ARG A 124 0.47 -17.61 -20.61
N HIS A 125 -0.60 -16.96 -20.18
CA HIS A 125 -1.35 -17.35 -18.98
C HIS A 125 -1.99 -18.74 -19.14
N THR A 126 -2.30 -19.37 -18.00
CA THR A 126 -3.00 -20.67 -17.92
C THR A 126 -4.37 -20.67 -18.59
N SER A 127 -5.12 -19.55 -18.47
CA SER A 127 -6.44 -19.34 -19.08
C SER A 127 -6.40 -19.09 -20.60
N GLY A 128 -5.22 -19.07 -21.22
CA GLY A 128 -5.04 -18.56 -22.57
C GLY A 128 -5.09 -17.02 -22.64
N GLY A 129 -4.76 -16.46 -23.80
CA GLY A 129 -4.77 -15.01 -24.02
C GLY A 129 -3.52 -14.47 -24.72
N GLY A 130 -3.32 -13.14 -24.63
CA GLY A 130 -2.17 -12.43 -25.18
C GLY A 130 -0.86 -12.76 -24.45
N ILE A 131 0.26 -12.32 -25.02
CA ILE A 131 1.57 -12.47 -24.39
C ILE A 131 1.65 -11.54 -23.17
N ALA A 132 1.98 -12.12 -22.03
CA ALA A 132 2.26 -11.43 -20.78
C ALA A 132 3.77 -11.30 -20.55
N PHE A 133 4.12 -10.38 -19.66
CA PHE A 133 5.49 -10.08 -19.27
C PHE A 133 5.64 -10.25 -17.76
N GLY A 134 6.71 -10.92 -17.35
CA GLY A 134 7.03 -11.07 -15.95
C GLY A 134 8.52 -11.21 -15.71
N TYR A 135 8.89 -11.20 -14.45
CA TYR A 135 10.26 -11.38 -14.01
C TYR A 135 10.37 -12.64 -13.14
N PRO A 136 11.55 -13.29 -13.08
CA PRO A 136 11.81 -14.33 -12.09
C PRO A 136 11.41 -13.86 -10.69
N ALA A 137 10.74 -14.72 -9.92
CA ALA A 137 10.21 -14.32 -8.61
C ALA A 137 11.30 -13.87 -7.62
N THR A 138 12.52 -14.37 -7.78
CA THR A 138 13.68 -14.02 -6.95
C THR A 138 14.06 -12.54 -7.04
N ILE A 139 13.77 -11.88 -8.16
CA ILE A 139 14.13 -10.47 -8.37
C ILE A 139 13.51 -9.54 -7.33
N LEU A 140 12.36 -9.91 -6.73
CA LEU A 140 11.71 -9.10 -5.71
C LEU A 140 12.60 -8.96 -4.47
N ALA A 141 13.30 -10.04 -4.08
CA ALA A 141 14.28 -10.00 -3.01
C ALA A 141 15.49 -9.16 -3.41
N ASP A 142 16.02 -9.35 -4.61
CA ASP A 142 17.18 -8.60 -5.13
C ASP A 142 16.90 -7.07 -5.15
N LEU A 143 15.68 -6.68 -5.56
CA LEU A 143 15.25 -5.28 -5.55
C LEU A 143 15.12 -4.73 -4.13
N CYS A 144 14.62 -5.53 -3.19
CA CYS A 144 14.57 -5.12 -1.79
C CYS A 144 15.98 -4.92 -1.22
N ASP A 145 16.88 -5.86 -1.46
CA ASP A 145 18.27 -5.79 -0.99
C ASP A 145 19.01 -4.60 -1.58
N LEU A 146 18.80 -4.30 -2.86
CA LEU A 146 19.33 -3.11 -3.51
C LEU A 146 18.88 -1.82 -2.82
N VAL A 147 17.58 -1.69 -2.55
CA VAL A 147 17.02 -0.52 -1.86
C VAL A 147 17.58 -0.41 -0.44
N LEU A 148 17.73 -1.53 0.27
CA LEU A 148 18.30 -1.56 1.61
C LEU A 148 19.79 -1.19 1.62
N ALA A 149 20.56 -1.62 0.61
CA ALA A 149 21.96 -1.24 0.41
C ALA A 149 22.08 0.27 0.13
N ALA A 150 21.21 0.82 -0.73
CA ALA A 150 21.15 2.24 -1.00
C ALA A 150 20.78 3.05 0.26
N ARG A 151 19.86 2.56 1.10
CA ARG A 151 19.53 3.17 2.40
C ARG A 151 20.75 3.18 3.32
N LYS A 152 21.44 2.03 3.45
CA LYS A 152 22.64 1.90 4.29
C LYS A 152 23.75 2.87 3.88
N ALA A 153 23.86 3.18 2.59
CA ALA A 153 24.82 4.14 2.04
C ALA A 153 24.33 5.60 2.10
N GLY A 154 23.13 5.88 2.61
CA GLY A 154 22.56 7.23 2.65
C GLY A 154 22.21 7.80 1.26
N ALA A 155 22.08 6.95 0.25
CA ALA A 155 21.81 7.37 -1.13
C ALA A 155 20.31 7.67 -1.39
N LEU A 156 19.43 7.19 -0.52
CA LEU A 156 17.98 7.41 -0.65
C LEU A 156 17.60 8.83 -0.25
N GLN A 157 16.60 9.39 -0.93
CA GLN A 157 15.97 10.64 -0.51
C GLN A 157 15.02 10.39 0.66
N LYS A 158 14.76 11.44 1.46
CA LYS A 158 13.77 11.39 2.55
C LYS A 158 12.38 10.91 2.11
N GLN A 159 11.99 11.23 0.87
CA GLN A 159 10.73 10.77 0.28
C GLN A 159 10.76 9.29 -0.10
N GLN A 160 11.93 8.66 -0.25
CA GLN A 160 12.11 7.25 -0.63
C GLN A 160 12.32 6.34 0.58
N GLU A 161 12.56 6.87 1.79
CA GLU A 161 12.76 6.08 3.02
C GLU A 161 11.61 5.09 3.26
N HIS A 162 10.37 5.50 3.03
CA HIS A 162 9.20 4.63 3.18
C HIS A 162 9.23 3.39 2.26
N ILE A 163 9.95 3.44 1.14
CA ILE A 163 10.14 2.29 0.24
C ILE A 163 11.11 1.30 0.89
N ALA A 164 12.21 1.79 1.46
CA ALA A 164 13.18 0.95 2.14
C ALA A 164 12.60 0.29 3.40
N ASP A 165 11.76 0.99 4.16
CA ASP A 165 11.05 0.41 5.31
C ASP A 165 10.12 -0.73 4.87
N ARG A 166 9.43 -0.58 3.73
CA ARG A 166 8.63 -1.66 3.14
C ARG A 166 9.50 -2.83 2.69
N CYS A 167 10.61 -2.57 1.98
CA CYS A 167 11.56 -3.60 1.55
C CYS A 167 12.11 -4.41 2.74
N GLU A 168 12.42 -3.74 3.86
CA GLU A 168 12.88 -4.43 5.07
C GLU A 168 11.83 -5.36 5.67
N ILE A 169 10.57 -4.91 5.74
CA ILE A 169 9.45 -5.73 6.21
C ILE A 169 9.25 -6.95 5.31
N LEU A 170 9.31 -6.75 3.99
CA LEU A 170 9.17 -7.82 3.01
C LEU A 170 10.27 -8.88 3.16
N VAL A 171 11.54 -8.47 3.20
CA VAL A 171 12.68 -9.40 3.35
C VAL A 171 12.58 -10.20 4.65
N ARG A 172 12.24 -9.54 5.78
CA ARG A 172 12.04 -10.23 7.06
C ARG A 172 10.87 -11.22 7.01
N GLY A 173 9.78 -10.87 6.30
CA GLY A 173 8.63 -11.74 6.10
C GLY A 173 8.97 -12.97 5.27
N PHE A 174 9.65 -12.77 4.14
CA PHE A 174 10.11 -13.85 3.26
C PHE A 174 11.07 -14.79 3.99
N ALA A 175 12.01 -14.28 4.78
CA ALA A 175 12.92 -15.12 5.56
C ALA A 175 12.18 -16.04 6.53
N ARG A 176 11.17 -15.52 7.25
CA ARG A 176 10.35 -16.32 8.16
C ARG A 176 9.55 -17.40 7.43
N VAL A 177 8.90 -17.03 6.34
CA VAL A 177 8.12 -17.97 5.52
C VAL A 177 9.02 -19.02 4.90
N GLY A 178 10.22 -18.65 4.42
CA GLY A 178 11.20 -19.56 3.87
C GLY A 178 11.65 -20.62 4.88
N ILE A 179 11.96 -20.21 6.11
CA ILE A 179 12.30 -21.15 7.20
C ILE A 179 11.14 -22.12 7.45
N ILE A 180 9.91 -21.61 7.58
CA ILE A 180 8.73 -22.45 7.80
C ILE A 180 8.52 -23.40 6.63
N ALA A 181 8.63 -22.92 5.39
CA ALA A 181 8.46 -23.75 4.20
C ALA A 181 9.50 -24.86 4.10
N LEU A 182 10.76 -24.59 4.46
CA LEU A 182 11.84 -25.59 4.49
C LEU A 182 11.61 -26.64 5.60
N VAL A 183 11.12 -26.22 6.77
CA VAL A 183 10.75 -27.16 7.86
C VAL A 183 9.55 -28.02 7.44
N ASP A 184 8.52 -27.41 6.84
CA ASP A 184 7.37 -28.14 6.31
C ASP A 184 7.86 -29.20 5.31
N GLU A 185 8.70 -28.82 4.35
CA GLU A 185 9.26 -29.70 3.33
C GLU A 185 10.07 -30.85 3.93
N ALA A 186 10.95 -30.56 4.89
CA ALA A 186 11.80 -31.56 5.54
C ALA A 186 11.01 -32.54 6.44
N THR A 187 9.85 -32.12 6.95
CA THR A 187 9.01 -32.94 7.85
C THR A 187 7.88 -33.69 7.14
N GLY A 188 7.59 -33.36 5.87
CA GLY A 188 6.44 -33.88 5.15
C GLY A 188 5.14 -33.07 5.38
N PHE A 189 5.17 -32.08 6.28
CA PHE A 189 3.99 -31.29 6.64
C PHE A 189 3.48 -30.39 5.48
N GLN A 190 4.27 -30.21 4.41
CA GLN A 190 3.83 -29.50 3.21
C GLN A 190 2.60 -30.12 2.54
N TYR A 191 2.36 -31.42 2.74
CA TYR A 191 1.20 -32.14 2.20
C TYR A 191 -0.04 -32.03 3.10
N ASP A 192 0.14 -31.79 4.41
CA ASP A 192 -0.94 -31.71 5.40
C ASP A 192 -1.42 -30.28 5.64
N ARG A 193 -0.59 -29.28 5.36
CA ARG A 193 -0.94 -27.88 5.62
C ARG A 193 -2.13 -27.42 4.78
N THR A 194 -2.99 -26.60 5.38
CA THR A 194 -4.10 -25.96 4.64
C THR A 194 -3.54 -25.10 3.49
N ARG A 195 -4.26 -25.10 2.37
CA ARG A 195 -3.97 -24.19 1.24
C ARG A 195 -3.86 -22.75 1.76
N ASN A 196 -2.87 -22.01 1.25
CA ASN A 196 -2.59 -20.61 1.59
C ASN A 196 -2.09 -20.36 3.03
N SER A 197 -1.72 -21.38 3.81
CA SER A 197 -1.16 -21.23 5.16
C SER A 197 0.08 -20.31 5.20
N LEU A 198 1.06 -20.54 4.33
CA LEU A 198 2.26 -19.69 4.25
C LEU A 198 1.96 -18.22 3.89
N ALA A 199 1.04 -18.01 2.95
CA ALA A 199 0.62 -16.66 2.56
C ALA A 199 -0.05 -15.92 3.72
N ARG A 200 -0.91 -16.61 4.50
CA ARG A 200 -1.54 -16.03 5.70
C ARG A 200 -0.50 -15.69 6.79
N ILE A 201 0.53 -16.51 6.95
CA ILE A 201 1.63 -16.22 7.89
C ILE A 201 2.38 -14.96 7.45
N LEU A 202 2.68 -14.84 6.15
CA LEU A 202 3.32 -13.65 5.59
C LEU A 202 2.45 -12.40 5.82
N GLU A 203 1.17 -12.49 5.50
CA GLU A 203 0.22 -11.39 5.63
C GLU A 203 0.09 -10.93 7.09
N ALA A 204 -0.06 -11.86 8.03
CA ALA A 204 -0.12 -11.55 9.45
C ALA A 204 1.17 -10.88 9.95
N PHE A 205 2.34 -11.33 9.49
CA PHE A 205 3.61 -10.72 9.83
C PHE A 205 3.73 -9.30 9.27
N VAL A 206 3.44 -9.13 7.98
CA VAL A 206 3.51 -7.83 7.31
C VAL A 206 2.52 -6.85 7.92
N ALA A 207 1.29 -7.26 8.22
CA ALA A 207 0.31 -6.43 8.89
C ALA A 207 0.82 -5.96 10.28
N LYS A 208 1.40 -6.86 11.07
CA LYS A 208 1.99 -6.53 12.37
C LYS A 208 3.14 -5.53 12.27
N GLU A 209 4.02 -5.69 11.29
CA GLU A 209 5.18 -4.81 11.08
C GLU A 209 4.81 -3.49 10.40
N LEU A 210 3.72 -3.43 9.61
CA LEU A 210 3.21 -2.22 8.97
C LEU A 210 2.38 -1.32 9.91
N GLN A 211 1.80 -1.87 10.98
CA GLN A 211 0.99 -1.10 11.95
C GLN A 211 1.64 0.22 12.44
N PRO A 212 2.95 0.28 12.74
CA PRO A 212 3.63 1.53 13.12
C PRO A 212 3.70 2.57 12.00
N TRP A 213 3.62 2.15 10.74
CA TRP A 213 3.79 3.00 9.54
C TRP A 213 2.47 3.51 8.98
N VAL A 214 1.34 2.89 9.34
CA VAL A 214 0.02 3.40 9.02
C VAL A 214 -0.17 4.73 9.73
N LYS A 215 -0.54 5.79 8.99
CA LYS A 215 -0.87 7.11 9.57
C LYS A 215 -1.84 6.89 10.74
N THR A 216 -1.40 7.20 11.95
CA THR A 216 -2.21 6.97 13.16
C THR A 216 -3.55 7.72 13.09
N PHE A 217 -3.53 8.94 12.56
CA PHE A 217 -4.72 9.76 12.36
C PHE A 217 -5.07 9.76 10.87
N PRO A 218 -6.28 9.33 10.47
CA PRO A 218 -6.71 9.39 9.09
C PRO A 218 -6.82 10.84 8.61
N ASP A 219 -6.62 11.09 7.32
CA ASP A 219 -6.72 12.44 6.76
C ASP A 219 -8.15 13.00 6.92
N GLU A 220 -9.16 12.13 6.88
CA GLU A 220 -10.57 12.45 7.15
C GLU A 220 -10.81 13.06 8.53
N TYR A 221 -10.09 12.62 9.57
CA TYR A 221 -10.20 13.21 10.92
C TYR A 221 -9.86 14.71 10.89
N TYR A 222 -8.81 15.08 10.17
CA TYR A 222 -8.44 16.49 10.05
C TYR A 222 -9.40 17.24 9.13
N ALA A 223 -9.82 16.67 8.01
CA ALA A 223 -10.81 17.29 7.13
C ALA A 223 -12.09 17.65 7.89
N GLN A 224 -12.61 16.72 8.70
CA GLN A 224 -13.78 16.95 9.55
C GLN A 224 -13.51 18.00 10.65
N LEU A 225 -12.32 17.98 11.27
CA LEU A 225 -11.98 18.98 12.30
C LEU A 225 -11.87 20.40 11.72
N PHE A 226 -11.34 20.57 10.50
CA PHE A 226 -11.35 21.84 9.79
C PHE A 226 -12.78 22.29 9.49
N ARG A 227 -13.63 21.40 8.96
CA ARG A 227 -15.04 21.67 8.69
C ARG A 227 -15.79 22.15 9.95
N LEU A 228 -15.69 21.41 11.05
CA LEU A 228 -16.36 21.74 12.31
C LEU A 228 -15.85 23.05 12.93
N ARG A 229 -14.63 23.48 12.59
CA ARG A 229 -14.05 24.75 13.04
C ARG A 229 -14.28 25.91 12.06
N GLY A 230 -15.00 25.69 10.96
CA GLY A 230 -15.22 26.71 9.94
C GLY A 230 -13.92 27.16 9.25
N LEU A 231 -12.91 26.29 9.20
CA LEU A 231 -11.62 26.57 8.60
C LEU A 231 -11.52 25.94 7.22
N THR A 232 -10.82 26.60 6.30
CA THR A 232 -10.54 26.08 4.96
C THR A 232 -9.55 24.91 5.03
N TYR A 233 -9.98 23.74 4.58
CA TYR A 233 -9.11 22.57 4.45
C TYR A 233 -8.38 22.61 3.11
N ALA A 234 -7.12 23.00 3.14
CA ALA A 234 -6.22 22.91 1.99
C ALA A 234 -5.68 21.47 1.91
N ALA A 235 -6.23 20.65 1.02
CA ALA A 235 -5.86 19.23 0.88
C ALA A 235 -4.37 19.02 0.49
N ASP A 236 -3.74 20.06 -0.03
CA ASP A 236 -2.35 20.17 -0.46
C ASP A 236 -1.40 20.72 0.63
N SER A 237 -1.92 21.22 1.75
CA SER A 237 -1.12 21.81 2.84
C SER A 237 -1.22 21.03 4.15
N VAL A 238 -0.06 20.72 4.74
CA VAL A 238 0.05 20.03 6.03
C VAL A 238 -0.02 21.00 7.22
N LYS A 239 -0.15 22.31 6.97
CA LYS A 239 -0.17 23.32 8.05
C LYS A 239 -1.51 23.30 8.77
N ARG A 240 -1.45 22.94 10.05
CA ARG A 240 -2.61 22.89 10.95
C ARG A 240 -2.47 23.96 12.03
N PRO A 241 -3.57 24.59 12.47
CA PRO A 241 -3.52 25.50 13.61
C PRO A 241 -2.94 24.80 14.84
N GLN A 242 -2.07 25.48 15.59
CA GLN A 242 -1.37 24.87 16.74
C GLN A 242 -2.33 24.32 17.81
N TYR A 243 -3.48 24.97 18.00
CA TYR A 243 -4.48 24.54 18.98
C TYR A 243 -5.16 23.20 18.64
N PHE A 244 -5.01 22.69 17.41
CA PHE A 244 -5.52 21.36 17.05
C PHE A 244 -4.89 20.27 17.92
N GLY A 245 -3.64 20.42 18.34
CA GLY A 245 -3.02 19.49 19.29
C GLY A 245 -3.74 19.45 20.64
N THR A 246 -4.25 20.58 21.11
CA THR A 246 -5.06 20.66 22.33
C THR A 246 -6.41 19.98 22.14
N LEU A 247 -7.04 20.17 20.99
CA LEU A 247 -8.29 19.49 20.64
C LEU A 247 -8.10 17.98 20.54
N THR A 248 -7.05 17.51 19.88
CA THR A 248 -6.76 16.08 19.76
C THR A 248 -6.48 15.44 21.13
N ASN A 249 -5.82 16.15 22.05
CA ASN A 249 -5.68 15.66 23.43
C ASN A 249 -7.04 15.42 24.10
N ASP A 250 -7.99 16.32 23.86
CA ASP A 250 -9.32 16.27 24.48
C ASP A 250 -10.28 15.28 23.83
N ILE A 251 -10.32 15.29 22.50
CA ILE A 251 -11.21 14.48 21.67
C ILE A 251 -10.76 13.03 21.64
N VAL A 252 -9.45 12.77 21.74
CA VAL A 252 -8.88 11.43 21.57
C VAL A 252 -8.23 10.96 22.84
N TYR A 253 -7.08 11.52 23.23
CA TYR A 253 -6.23 10.91 24.25
C TYR A 253 -6.86 10.84 25.65
N LYS A 254 -7.64 11.84 26.07
CA LYS A 254 -8.37 11.82 27.36
C LYS A 254 -9.46 10.75 27.46
N ARG A 255 -9.84 10.13 26.34
CA ARG A 255 -10.94 9.16 26.23
C ARG A 255 -10.47 7.74 25.93
N LEU A 256 -9.14 7.51 25.87
CA LEU A 256 -8.58 6.18 25.57
C LEU A 256 -8.47 5.28 26.81
N ALA A 257 -8.02 5.83 27.93
CA ALA A 257 -7.93 5.17 29.23
C ALA A 257 -7.66 6.18 30.35
N PRO A 258 -8.01 5.86 31.62
CA PRO A 258 -7.65 6.69 32.77
C PRO A 258 -6.15 6.98 32.82
N GLY A 259 -5.76 8.25 33.01
CA GLY A 259 -4.36 8.67 33.17
C GLY A 259 -3.45 8.54 31.94
N VAL A 260 -3.95 8.01 30.81
CA VAL A 260 -3.11 7.65 29.67
C VAL A 260 -2.45 8.85 28.99
N LEU A 261 -3.15 9.98 28.90
CA LEU A 261 -2.59 11.20 28.30
C LEU A 261 -1.37 11.72 29.09
N ASP A 262 -1.43 11.64 30.41
CA ASP A 262 -0.35 12.12 31.26
C ASP A 262 0.84 11.18 31.19
N GLU A 263 0.59 9.87 31.15
CA GLU A 263 1.64 8.88 30.93
C GLU A 263 2.33 9.05 29.56
N LEU A 264 1.55 9.22 28.49
CA LEU A 264 2.10 9.47 27.15
C LEU A 264 2.95 10.75 27.10
N LYS A 265 2.57 11.80 27.83
CA LYS A 265 3.36 13.05 27.93
C LYS A 265 4.64 12.88 28.75
N LYS A 266 4.65 12.01 29.77
CA LYS A 266 5.85 11.67 30.53
C LYS A 266 6.84 10.89 29.67
N VAL A 267 6.35 9.86 28.98
CA VAL A 267 7.16 9.01 28.09
C VAL A 267 7.71 9.82 26.91
N ILE A 268 6.93 10.77 26.37
CA ILE A 268 7.35 11.65 25.28
C ILE A 268 7.42 13.10 25.76
N PRO A 269 8.53 13.48 26.43
CA PRO A 269 8.69 14.82 26.95
C PRO A 269 8.87 15.85 25.82
N LYS A 270 8.66 17.12 26.18
CA LYS A 270 9.02 18.26 25.32
C LYS A 270 10.53 18.46 25.33
N THR A 271 11.06 18.97 24.23
CA THR A 271 12.41 19.52 24.13
C THR A 271 12.44 20.91 24.75
N GLU A 272 13.66 21.45 24.96
CA GLU A 272 13.87 22.82 25.46
C GLU A 272 13.18 23.89 24.58
N ALA A 273 13.08 23.63 23.27
CA ALA A 273 12.34 24.47 22.32
C ALA A 273 10.80 24.30 22.37
N GLY A 274 10.26 23.58 23.36
CA GLY A 274 8.82 23.40 23.57
C GLY A 274 8.11 22.39 22.65
N ARG A 275 8.84 21.76 21.71
CA ARG A 275 8.31 20.75 20.79
C ARG A 275 8.41 19.34 21.40
N ARG A 276 7.43 18.46 21.18
CA ARG A 276 7.57 17.05 21.61
C ARG A 276 8.61 16.31 20.78
N LYS A 277 9.39 15.44 21.43
CA LYS A 277 10.40 14.59 20.77
C LYS A 277 9.81 13.64 19.74
N ALA A 278 8.57 13.21 19.95
CA ALA A 278 7.85 12.23 19.14
C ALA A 278 6.33 12.51 19.15
N ALA A 279 5.56 11.79 18.33
CA ALA A 279 4.10 11.85 18.37
C ALA A 279 3.55 10.97 19.51
N LEU A 280 2.52 11.42 20.24
CA LEU A 280 2.00 10.69 21.40
C LEU A 280 1.52 9.27 21.07
N SER A 281 1.03 9.03 19.85
CA SER A 281 0.63 7.70 19.41
C SER A 281 1.77 6.68 19.34
N GLN A 282 3.03 7.14 19.22
CA GLN A 282 4.19 6.25 19.13
C GLN A 282 4.53 5.58 20.47
N ALA A 283 4.05 6.12 21.60
CA ALA A 283 4.23 5.51 22.92
C ALA A 283 3.12 4.51 23.30
N LEU A 284 2.11 4.32 22.44
CA LEU A 284 1.05 3.33 22.71
C LEU A 284 1.54 1.91 22.44
N THR A 285 1.10 0.96 23.27
CA THR A 285 1.44 -0.45 23.10
C THR A 285 0.79 -1.02 21.83
N LYS A 286 1.53 -1.85 21.09
CA LYS A 286 1.09 -2.41 19.81
C LYS A 286 -0.15 -3.31 19.93
N ASN A 287 -0.23 -4.10 21.01
CA ASN A 287 -1.27 -5.13 21.16
C ASN A 287 -2.57 -4.61 21.80
N VAL A 288 -2.55 -3.46 22.48
CA VAL A 288 -3.72 -2.96 23.25
C VAL A 288 -3.95 -1.48 23.02
N GLY A 289 -2.92 -0.64 23.16
CA GLY A 289 -3.04 0.81 23.05
C GLY A 289 -3.41 1.28 21.63
N TYR A 290 -2.76 0.71 20.61
CA TYR A 290 -3.01 1.11 19.21
C TYR A 290 -4.39 0.64 18.68
N PRO A 291 -4.85 -0.61 18.93
CA PRO A 291 -6.21 -1.02 18.59
C PRO A 291 -7.29 -0.12 19.20
N LYS A 292 -7.18 0.20 20.51
CA LYS A 292 -8.12 1.11 21.19
C LYS A 292 -8.13 2.51 20.60
N LEU A 293 -6.95 3.03 20.23
CA LEU A 293 -6.84 4.32 19.56
C LEU A 293 -7.58 4.31 18.21
N ARG A 294 -7.39 3.26 17.40
CA ARG A 294 -8.05 3.14 16.10
C ARG A 294 -9.57 3.04 16.22
N GLU A 295 -10.05 2.23 17.15
CA GLU A 295 -11.49 2.10 17.43
C GLU A 295 -12.11 3.44 17.82
N HIS A 296 -11.49 4.15 18.76
CA HIS A 296 -11.96 5.46 19.20
C HIS A 296 -11.89 6.51 18.09
N LEU A 297 -10.85 6.50 17.27
CA LEU A 297 -10.73 7.39 16.11
C LEU A 297 -11.83 7.14 15.08
N GLY A 298 -12.13 5.88 14.77
CA GLY A 298 -13.23 5.54 13.86
C GLY A 298 -14.58 6.06 14.36
N ALA A 299 -14.89 5.83 15.64
CA ALA A 299 -16.09 6.37 16.28
C ALA A 299 -16.11 7.91 16.27
N THR A 300 -14.98 8.54 16.59
CA THR A 300 -14.85 10.00 16.59
C THR A 300 -15.12 10.59 15.21
N VAL A 301 -14.54 10.02 14.15
CA VAL A 301 -14.77 10.47 12.77
C VAL A 301 -16.25 10.29 12.40
N ALA A 302 -16.87 9.16 12.75
CA ALA A 302 -18.30 8.96 12.54
C ALA A 302 -19.15 10.04 13.22
N TYR A 303 -18.87 10.35 14.49
CA TYR A 303 -19.56 11.44 15.20
C TYR A 303 -19.31 12.80 14.56
N MET A 304 -18.09 13.09 14.13
CA MET A 304 -17.79 14.33 13.42
C MET A 304 -18.60 14.42 12.12
N THR A 305 -18.69 13.34 11.34
CA THR A 305 -19.40 13.30 10.06
C THR A 305 -20.90 13.56 10.22
N VAL A 306 -21.55 12.98 11.22
CA VAL A 306 -23.00 13.18 11.46
C VAL A 306 -23.34 14.47 12.21
N SER A 307 -22.33 15.28 12.58
CA SER A 307 -22.55 16.50 13.35
C SER A 307 -22.58 17.74 12.48
N LYS A 308 -23.54 18.61 12.75
CA LYS A 308 -23.75 19.85 11.98
C LYS A 308 -22.63 20.85 12.25
N ASP A 309 -22.27 21.01 13.52
CA ASP A 309 -21.25 21.92 14.00
C ASP A 309 -20.45 21.33 15.17
N TYR A 310 -19.46 22.08 15.66
CA TYR A 310 -18.58 21.61 16.73
C TYR A 310 -19.31 21.38 18.07
N PRO A 311 -20.24 22.25 18.52
CA PRO A 311 -21.07 21.99 19.70
C PRO A 311 -21.81 20.65 19.62
N ASP A 312 -22.54 20.40 18.53
CA ASP A 312 -23.28 19.15 18.30
C ASP A 312 -22.35 17.92 18.32
N PHE A 313 -21.17 18.06 17.70
CA PHE A 313 -20.12 17.03 17.77
C PHE A 313 -19.67 16.73 19.20
N MET A 314 -19.38 17.77 19.99
CA MET A 314 -18.91 17.58 21.36
C MET A 314 -19.99 17.00 22.28
N GLU A 315 -21.25 17.36 22.08
CA GLU A 315 -22.38 16.78 22.81
C GLU A 315 -22.46 15.27 22.56
N LYS A 316 -22.48 14.85 21.29
CA LYS A 316 -22.47 13.43 20.90
C LYS A 316 -21.24 12.70 21.43
N LEU A 317 -20.06 13.28 21.27
CA LEU A 317 -18.81 12.67 21.73
C LEU A 317 -18.81 12.50 23.25
N ASN A 318 -19.26 13.50 24.00
CA ASN A 318 -19.35 13.42 25.46
C ASN A 318 -20.37 12.39 25.92
N LYS A 319 -21.52 12.30 25.25
CA LYS A 319 -22.57 11.32 25.56
C LYS A 319 -22.12 9.88 25.34
N TYR A 320 -21.48 9.58 24.20
CA TYR A 320 -21.19 8.20 23.81
C TYR A 320 -19.74 7.76 24.09
N ARG A 321 -18.82 8.70 24.30
CA ARG A 321 -17.40 8.44 24.59
C ARG A 321 -16.91 9.43 25.65
N PRO A 322 -17.45 9.43 26.88
CA PRO A 322 -17.11 10.40 27.91
C PRO A 322 -15.62 10.38 28.27
N ARG A 323 -15.13 11.48 28.85
CA ARG A 323 -13.76 11.52 29.40
C ARG A 323 -13.73 10.64 30.63
N TYR A 324 -12.61 9.95 30.85
CA TYR A 324 -12.42 9.24 32.11
C TYR A 324 -12.27 10.27 33.25
N GLY A 325 -13.12 10.16 34.26
CA GLY A 325 -13.10 11.02 35.45
C GLY A 325 -14.06 12.22 35.44
N GLU A 326 -14.89 12.40 34.41
CA GLU A 326 -15.95 13.43 34.40
C GLU A 326 -17.34 12.75 34.51
N GLN A 327 -18.00 12.87 35.67
CA GLN A 327 -19.43 12.61 35.81
C GLN A 327 -20.20 13.72 35.07
N TYR A 328 -21.01 13.38 34.08
CA TYR A 328 -22.01 14.30 33.54
C TYR A 328 -23.32 14.17 34.29
N VAL A 329 -23.96 15.31 34.52
CA VAL A 329 -25.34 15.42 35.02
C VAL A 329 -26.26 14.81 33.97
N LEU A 330 -26.92 13.70 34.31
CA LEU A 330 -28.00 13.14 33.52
C LEU A 330 -29.17 14.14 33.56
N PRO A 331 -29.69 14.62 32.41
CA PRO A 331 -30.95 15.33 32.39
C PRO A 331 -32.06 14.31 32.60
N PHE A 332 -32.37 14.02 33.86
CA PHE A 332 -33.55 13.23 34.21
C PHE A 332 -34.75 14.17 34.29
N ASP A 333 -35.43 14.37 33.16
CA ASP A 333 -36.88 14.51 33.17
C ASP A 333 -37.46 13.11 32.95
N TYR A 334 -37.28 12.23 33.94
CA TYR A 334 -37.98 10.94 33.95
C TYR A 334 -39.35 11.17 34.57
N GLU A 335 -40.39 11.15 33.74
CA GLU A 335 -41.79 11.16 34.15
C GLU A 335 -42.29 9.70 34.22
N PRO A 336 -42.41 9.10 35.42
CA PRO A 336 -42.77 7.69 35.58
C PRO A 336 -44.15 7.33 34.99
N GLU A 337 -45.00 8.34 34.80
CA GLU A 337 -46.35 8.22 34.27
C GLU A 337 -46.39 7.96 32.74
N LYS A 338 -45.26 8.12 32.05
CA LYS A 338 -45.12 7.93 30.60
C LYS A 338 -44.36 6.64 30.21
N ASP A 339 -43.97 5.83 31.18
CA ASP A 339 -43.30 4.56 30.95
C ASP A 339 -44.36 3.48 30.68
N ASP A 340 -44.64 3.23 29.39
CA ASP A 340 -45.66 2.26 28.96
C ASP A 340 -45.18 0.80 29.00
N GLY A 341 -43.98 0.55 29.55
CA GLY A 341 -43.43 -0.79 29.74
C GLY A 341 -43.13 -1.52 28.44
N LYS A 342 -43.23 -0.86 27.29
CA LYS A 342 -42.68 -1.35 26.02
C LYS A 342 -41.31 -0.72 25.87
N GLY A 343 -40.28 -1.48 26.23
CA GLY A 343 -38.90 -1.11 25.88
C GLY A 343 -38.83 -0.67 24.41
N LEU A 344 -38.03 0.37 24.16
CA LEU A 344 -37.92 1.16 22.91
C LEU A 344 -38.43 0.53 21.62
#